data_AF-A0A7C7WM32-F1
#
_entry.id   AF-A0A7C7WM32-F1
#
_cell.length_a   1.000
_cell.length_b   1.000
_cell.length_c   1.000
_cell.angle_alpha   90.00
_cell.angle_beta   90.00
_cell.angle_gamma   90.00
#
_symmetry.space_group_name_H-M   'P 1'
#
loop_
_entity.id
_entity.type
_entity.pdbx_description
1 polymer ?
#
loop_
_entity_poly.entity_id
_entity_poly.type
_entity_poly.pdbx_seq_one_letter_code
_entity_poly.pdbx_strand_id
1 'polypeptide(L)'
;MTKRWPVDRRRFLSGTAGAMGAAFFGRFPLGAMAEQGAPPAAQGWDAGNVRHLLPTVSDSRMLLKVSFDRALSATPTLRVGAGAVVGRMNDTAGEHWQFYATDLEPARRYTLSLQAADGRALCEPWPLSTFPSPDARPERFRMLFFTCAGGPGGSYDGIGQRQGFLPTVIRNRLLRRALSFAPDAAVANGDHIYWDLHTWQGENAGQLSASGRRSNFDQADTVFSTSNETAMKAAAGPQIVPVYGSDFRSTPVFFLQDDHDHWENDAVTDDIASFPIPWFQLQLARATQQLYYPEFLPDASRPAGLPWSSATGRGDLSESFGTLRYGNLAEILLYDVRRTMSLAGPNAVFIDAQVERWLMDRTGASGVSHLVHAPSNPFGWSAGKWGEWYPDILDRENAALTTAVAKPYWQEGW
;
A
#
# COMPACT_ATOMS: atom_id res chain seq x y z
N MET A 1 -33.38 -41.66 39.91
CA MET A 1 -33.51 -41.06 38.56
C MET A 1 -32.44 -40.00 38.39
N THR A 2 -31.37 -40.35 37.70
CA THR A 2 -30.23 -39.49 37.36
C THR A 2 -30.57 -38.69 36.09
N LYS A 3 -30.56 -37.36 36.15
CA LYS A 3 -30.52 -36.51 34.95
C LYS A 3 -29.23 -35.71 34.96
N ARG A 4 -28.28 -36.17 34.14
CA ARG A 4 -27.08 -35.43 33.74
C ARG A 4 -27.50 -34.30 32.78
N TRP A 5 -27.05 -33.08 33.03
CA TRP A 5 -27.00 -32.04 32.00
C TRP A 5 -25.66 -32.12 31.24
N PRO A 6 -25.67 -32.03 29.90
CA PRO A 6 -24.44 -32.09 29.13
C PRO A 6 -23.72 -30.74 29.24
N VAL A 7 -22.49 -30.77 29.74
CA VAL A 7 -21.57 -29.65 29.62
C VAL A 7 -21.12 -29.58 28.17
N ASP A 8 -21.55 -28.54 27.46
CA ASP A 8 -21.11 -28.27 26.10
C ASP A 8 -19.64 -27.82 26.11
N ARG A 9 -18.75 -28.69 25.64
CA ARG A 9 -17.31 -28.44 25.53
C ARG A 9 -16.98 -27.22 24.64
N ARG A 10 -17.89 -26.77 23.76
CA ARG A 10 -17.68 -25.59 22.91
C ARG A 10 -17.88 -24.26 23.64
N ARG A 11 -18.65 -24.23 24.72
CA ARG A 11 -18.89 -23.00 25.51
C ARG A 11 -17.84 -22.77 26.62
N PHE A 12 -17.07 -23.81 26.96
CA PHE A 12 -15.98 -23.71 27.94
C PHE A 12 -14.66 -23.20 27.31
N LEU A 13 -14.46 -23.42 26.01
CA LEU A 13 -13.25 -22.96 25.29
C LEU A 13 -13.33 -21.51 24.77
N SER A 14 -14.49 -20.87 24.84
CA SER A 14 -14.64 -19.44 24.53
C SER A 14 -14.35 -18.51 25.73
N GLY A 15 -14.00 -19.06 26.90
CA GLY A 15 -13.94 -18.31 28.17
C GLY A 15 -12.55 -18.03 28.74
N THR A 16 -11.46 -18.46 28.12
CA THR A 16 -10.12 -18.41 28.77
C THR A 16 -8.95 -17.96 27.89
N ALA A 17 -9.18 -17.44 26.70
CA ALA A 17 -8.13 -16.79 25.90
C ALA A 17 -8.43 -15.29 25.76
N GLY A 18 -7.83 -14.47 26.64
CA GLY A 18 -7.83 -13.01 26.49
C GLY A 18 -8.51 -12.24 27.63
N ALA A 19 -8.14 -12.52 28.89
CA ALA A 19 -8.43 -11.59 29.96
C ALA A 19 -7.21 -10.69 30.21
N MET A 20 -7.42 -9.37 30.07
CA MET A 20 -6.79 -8.23 30.77
C MET A 20 -6.30 -7.13 29.81
N GLY A 21 -7.23 -6.26 29.41
CA GLY A 21 -6.90 -5.03 28.70
C GLY A 21 -8.09 -4.35 28.02
N ALA A 22 -9.26 -4.33 28.64
CA ALA A 22 -10.44 -3.62 28.11
C ALA A 22 -11.23 -2.99 29.28
N ALA A 23 -10.64 -1.98 29.92
CA ALA A 23 -11.38 -1.12 30.81
C ALA A 23 -12.24 -0.15 29.96
N PHE A 24 -13.51 -0.53 29.84
CA PHE A 24 -14.71 0.29 29.96
C PHE A 24 -14.92 1.52 29.03
N PHE A 25 -15.92 1.33 28.14
CA PHE A 25 -16.71 2.30 27.35
C PHE A 25 -15.99 3.14 26.28
N GLY A 26 -15.99 2.60 25.04
CA GLY A 26 -15.56 3.28 23.80
C GLY A 26 -15.24 2.35 22.62
N ARG A 27 -15.07 1.04 22.87
CA ARG A 27 -14.46 0.08 21.92
C ARG A 27 -15.38 -0.63 20.91
N PHE A 28 -16.69 -0.38 20.93
CA PHE A 28 -17.62 -1.17 20.09
C PHE A 28 -17.50 -0.96 18.56
N PRO A 29 -17.22 0.24 18.00
CA PRO A 29 -17.07 0.38 16.55
C PRO A 29 -15.70 -0.08 16.03
N LEU A 30 -14.62 0.16 16.79
CA LEU A 30 -13.25 -0.17 16.35
C LEU A 30 -12.98 -1.69 16.36
N GLY A 31 -13.52 -2.43 17.33
CA GLY A 31 -13.42 -3.90 17.33
C GLY A 31 -14.06 -4.52 16.09
N ALA A 32 -15.22 -4.01 15.66
CA ALA A 32 -15.90 -4.44 14.45
C ALA A 32 -15.20 -4.00 13.15
N MET A 33 -14.39 -2.94 13.19
CA MET A 33 -13.53 -2.55 12.06
C MET A 33 -12.37 -3.55 11.88
N ALA A 34 -11.77 -3.98 12.99
CA ALA A 34 -10.63 -4.89 12.98
C ALA A 34 -10.98 -6.34 12.58
N GLU A 35 -12.26 -6.74 12.65
CA GLU A 35 -12.74 -8.09 12.32
C GLU A 35 -12.86 -8.31 10.81
N GLN A 36 -11.73 -8.43 10.10
CA GLN A 36 -11.70 -9.11 8.79
C GLN A 36 -10.41 -9.90 8.59
N GLY A 37 -10.56 -11.23 8.54
CA GLY A 37 -9.56 -12.18 8.06
C GLY A 37 -8.26 -12.25 8.87
N ALA A 38 -7.95 -13.41 9.42
CA ALA A 38 -6.58 -13.68 9.86
C ALA A 38 -5.62 -13.52 8.66
N PRO A 39 -4.34 -13.16 8.89
CA PRO A 39 -3.33 -13.20 7.84
C PRO A 39 -3.38 -14.55 7.11
N PRO A 40 -3.15 -14.59 5.79
CA PRO A 40 -3.15 -15.84 5.07
C PRO A 40 -2.02 -16.70 5.60
N ALA A 41 -2.31 -17.97 5.92
CA ALA A 41 -1.28 -18.89 6.39
C ALA A 41 -0.18 -19.02 5.34
N ALA A 42 1.07 -18.71 5.70
CA ALA A 42 2.20 -18.77 4.79
C ALA A 42 2.38 -20.19 4.21
N GLN A 43 2.66 -20.30 2.91
CA GLN A 43 2.87 -21.59 2.27
C GLN A 43 4.34 -22.01 2.39
N GLY A 44 4.57 -23.15 3.05
CA GLY A 44 5.90 -23.77 3.17
C GLY A 44 6.92 -22.89 3.90
N TRP A 45 6.48 -22.09 4.86
CA TRP A 45 7.31 -21.19 5.64
C TRP A 45 6.68 -20.92 7.01
N ASP A 46 7.45 -21.02 8.08
CA ASP A 46 6.98 -20.68 9.42
C ASP A 46 7.04 -19.16 9.65
N ALA A 47 5.87 -18.53 9.66
CA ALA A 47 5.75 -17.10 9.91
C ALA A 47 6.03 -16.70 11.36
N GLY A 48 6.03 -17.65 12.31
CA GLY A 48 6.25 -17.33 13.72
C GLY A 48 5.31 -16.23 14.22
N ASN A 49 5.88 -15.11 14.67
CA ASN A 49 5.12 -13.93 15.12
C ASN A 49 4.89 -12.89 14.00
N VAL A 50 5.42 -13.11 12.80
CA VAL A 50 5.28 -12.18 11.68
C VAL A 50 3.87 -12.27 11.12
N ARG A 51 3.16 -11.15 11.19
CA ARG A 51 1.79 -10.99 10.67
C ARG A 51 1.79 -10.62 9.19
N HIS A 52 2.74 -9.79 8.79
CA HIS A 52 2.88 -9.30 7.43
C HIS A 52 4.33 -8.89 7.13
N LEU A 53 4.81 -9.16 5.92
CA LEU A 53 6.18 -8.87 5.49
C LEU A 53 6.23 -8.54 4.00
N LEU A 54 6.60 -7.31 3.67
CA LEU A 54 6.79 -6.84 2.29
C LEU A 54 8.18 -6.24 2.09
N PRO A 55 8.96 -6.77 1.13
CA PRO A 55 10.21 -6.16 0.71
C PRO A 55 10.05 -5.31 -0.55
N THR A 56 10.87 -4.28 -0.68
CA THR A 56 11.30 -3.72 -1.97
C THR A 56 12.82 -3.73 -2.04
N VAL A 57 13.37 -3.73 -3.25
CA VAL A 57 14.82 -3.83 -3.48
C VAL A 57 15.26 -2.93 -4.64
N SER A 58 16.51 -2.49 -4.59
CA SER A 58 17.25 -2.03 -5.76
C SER A 58 18.37 -3.03 -6.06
N ASP A 59 19.34 -2.63 -6.87
CA ASP A 59 20.58 -3.36 -7.08
C ASP A 59 21.46 -3.43 -5.81
N SER A 60 21.32 -2.47 -4.89
CA SER A 60 22.24 -2.28 -3.76
C SER A 60 21.55 -2.04 -2.42
N ARG A 61 20.22 -1.97 -2.39
CA ARG A 61 19.45 -1.66 -1.18
C ARG A 61 18.24 -2.57 -1.04
N MET A 62 17.79 -2.74 0.20
CA MET A 62 16.51 -3.40 0.52
C MET A 62 15.78 -2.57 1.58
N LEU A 63 14.48 -2.40 1.41
CA LEU A 63 13.58 -1.90 2.46
C LEU A 63 12.54 -2.97 2.75
N LEU A 64 12.42 -3.36 4.02
CA LEU A 64 11.42 -4.30 4.49
C LEU A 64 10.45 -3.59 5.43
N LYS A 65 9.15 -3.79 5.22
CA LYS A 65 8.09 -3.45 6.18
C LYS A 65 7.57 -4.74 6.80
N VAL A 66 7.53 -4.79 8.13
CA VAL A 66 7.13 -5.97 8.90
C VAL A 66 6.14 -5.57 9.98
N SER A 67 5.10 -6.37 10.18
CA SER A 67 4.27 -6.27 11.38
C SER A 67 4.14 -7.60 12.11
N PHE A 68 3.75 -7.54 13.38
CA PHE A 68 3.72 -8.69 14.27
C PHE A 68 2.33 -8.91 14.89
N ASP A 69 2.01 -10.17 15.21
CA ASP A 69 0.77 -10.50 15.95
C ASP A 69 0.83 -10.02 17.40
N ARG A 70 2.04 -9.99 17.96
CA ARG A 70 2.34 -9.38 19.27
C ARG A 70 3.38 -8.30 19.11
N ALA A 71 3.06 -7.12 19.64
CA ALA A 71 3.97 -6.00 19.70
C ALA A 71 5.31 -6.38 20.35
N LEU A 72 6.40 -5.88 19.78
CA LEU A 72 7.74 -6.07 20.30
C LEU A 72 8.08 -4.92 21.25
N SER A 73 8.48 -5.26 22.48
CA SER A 73 8.89 -4.30 23.50
C SER A 73 10.33 -3.79 23.33
N ALA A 74 11.10 -4.40 22.44
CA ALA A 74 12.49 -4.07 22.18
C ALA A 74 12.83 -4.20 20.70
N THR A 75 13.84 -3.47 20.26
CA THR A 75 14.22 -3.35 18.85
C THR A 75 14.66 -4.70 18.25
N PRO A 76 13.96 -5.22 17.23
CA PRO A 76 14.39 -6.39 16.49
C PRO A 76 15.57 -6.08 15.55
N THR A 77 16.26 -7.12 15.10
CA THR A 77 17.36 -7.04 14.13
C THR A 77 17.06 -7.91 12.91
N LEU A 78 17.27 -7.36 11.71
CA LEU A 78 17.30 -8.13 10.47
C LEU A 78 18.74 -8.54 10.17
N ARG A 79 18.98 -9.82 9.90
CA ARG A 79 20.23 -10.32 9.33
C ARG A 79 20.10 -10.38 7.81
N VAL A 80 21.11 -9.89 7.10
CA VAL A 80 21.22 -9.96 5.64
C VAL A 80 22.56 -10.60 5.31
N GLY A 81 22.58 -11.94 5.18
CA GLY A 81 23.83 -12.70 5.19
C GLY A 81 24.65 -12.43 6.46
N ALA A 82 25.88 -11.93 6.31
CA ALA A 82 26.75 -11.56 7.43
C ALA A 82 26.40 -10.19 8.06
N GLY A 83 25.65 -9.35 7.36
CA GLY A 83 25.25 -8.02 7.81
C GLY A 83 24.12 -8.04 8.84
N ALA A 84 24.02 -6.98 9.62
CA ALA A 84 22.95 -6.74 10.59
C ALA A 84 22.35 -5.35 10.38
N VAL A 85 21.02 -5.27 10.39
CA VAL A 85 20.26 -4.03 10.24
C VAL A 85 19.34 -3.91 11.46
N VAL A 86 19.52 -2.82 12.20
CA VAL A 86 18.69 -2.51 13.37
C VAL A 86 17.31 -2.09 12.90
N GLY A 87 16.26 -2.64 13.50
CA GLY A 87 14.89 -2.30 13.18
C GLY A 87 14.53 -0.88 13.62
N ARG A 88 13.70 -0.20 12.83
CA ARG A 88 13.08 1.06 13.22
C ARG A 88 11.58 0.88 13.39
N MET A 89 11.05 1.29 14.53
CA MET A 89 9.62 1.28 14.82
C MET A 89 8.91 2.32 13.96
N ASN A 90 7.79 1.93 13.35
CA ASN A 90 7.00 2.76 12.46
C ASN A 90 5.65 3.17 13.04
N ASP A 91 5.27 2.60 14.18
CA ASP A 91 4.07 2.89 14.94
C ASP A 91 4.41 3.34 16.37
N THR A 92 3.43 3.50 17.26
CA THR A 92 3.68 3.86 18.67
C THR A 92 3.63 2.68 19.63
N ALA A 93 3.14 1.53 19.17
CA ALA A 93 2.93 0.34 19.99
C ALA A 93 4.01 -0.74 19.84
N GLY A 94 4.88 -0.68 18.83
CA GLY A 94 5.87 -1.71 18.54
C GLY A 94 5.31 -2.87 17.72
N GLU A 95 4.20 -2.69 17.02
CA GLU A 95 3.60 -3.70 16.15
C GLU A 95 4.16 -3.63 14.72
N HIS A 96 4.65 -2.47 14.29
CA HIS A 96 5.16 -2.23 12.94
C HIS A 96 6.60 -1.75 12.94
N TRP A 97 7.42 -2.39 12.12
CA TRP A 97 8.86 -2.14 12.04
C TRP A 97 9.33 -2.11 10.60
N GLN A 98 10.43 -1.40 10.36
CA GLN A 98 11.13 -1.42 9.10
C GLN A 98 12.63 -1.67 9.24
N PHE A 99 13.23 -2.15 8.16
CA PHE A 99 14.65 -2.42 8.05
C PHE A 99 15.15 -1.89 6.71
N TYR A 100 16.16 -1.03 6.75
CA TYR A 100 16.74 -0.39 5.57
C TYR A 100 18.20 -0.85 5.43
N ALA A 101 18.43 -1.79 4.52
CA ALA A 101 19.75 -2.33 4.21
C ALA A 101 20.37 -1.57 3.03
N THR A 102 21.66 -1.30 3.11
CA THR A 102 22.45 -0.58 2.10
C THR A 102 23.73 -1.34 1.78
N ASP A 103 24.47 -0.86 0.79
CA ASP A 103 25.77 -1.40 0.38
C ASP A 103 25.74 -2.91 0.07
N LEU A 104 24.61 -3.37 -0.50
CA LEU A 104 24.45 -4.74 -0.96
C LEU A 104 25.06 -4.90 -2.36
N GLU A 105 25.49 -6.11 -2.66
CA GLU A 105 26.00 -6.44 -3.99
C GLU A 105 24.83 -6.65 -4.97
N PRO A 106 24.97 -6.21 -6.23
CA PRO A 106 23.97 -6.43 -7.27
C PRO A 106 23.87 -7.90 -7.66
N ALA A 107 22.68 -8.30 -8.13
CA ALA A 107 22.35 -9.65 -8.56
C ALA A 107 22.69 -10.73 -7.53
N ARG A 108 22.63 -10.40 -6.23
CA ARG A 108 23.01 -11.31 -5.15
C ARG A 108 21.78 -11.79 -4.40
N ARG A 109 21.70 -13.11 -4.24
CA ARG A 109 20.71 -13.77 -3.38
C ARG A 109 21.24 -13.81 -1.95
N TYR A 110 20.51 -13.17 -1.03
CA TYR A 110 20.78 -13.18 0.40
C TYR A 110 19.82 -14.10 1.14
N THR A 111 20.30 -14.74 2.19
CA THR A 111 19.44 -15.35 3.22
C THR A 111 19.16 -14.32 4.30
N LEU A 112 17.89 -14.04 4.53
CA LEU A 112 17.40 -13.09 5.52
C LEU A 112 16.88 -13.85 6.74
N SER A 113 17.10 -13.31 7.93
CA SER A 113 16.47 -13.81 9.16
C SER A 113 16.14 -12.68 10.11
N LEU A 114 15.00 -12.78 10.78
CA LEU A 114 14.52 -11.77 11.70
C LEU A 114 14.67 -12.24 13.14
N GLN A 115 15.33 -11.44 13.98
CA GLN A 115 15.67 -11.78 15.36
C GLN A 115 15.06 -10.75 16.33
N ALA A 116 14.52 -11.25 17.44
CA ALA A 116 14.18 -10.42 18.59
C ALA A 116 15.45 -9.93 19.31
N ALA A 117 15.29 -8.98 20.23
CA ALA A 117 16.41 -8.42 21.00
C ALA A 117 17.17 -9.47 21.84
N ASP A 118 16.52 -10.58 22.21
CA ASP A 118 17.11 -11.72 22.91
C ASP A 118 17.82 -12.72 21.96
N GLY A 119 17.90 -12.40 20.66
CA GLY A 119 18.51 -13.24 19.63
C GLY A 119 17.61 -14.36 19.09
N ARG A 120 16.40 -14.54 19.66
CA ARG A 120 15.46 -15.57 19.21
C ARG A 120 14.91 -15.23 17.82
N ALA A 121 14.78 -16.24 16.97
CA ALA A 121 14.15 -16.09 15.66
C ALA A 121 12.67 -15.69 15.82
N LEU A 122 12.23 -14.72 15.02
CA LEU A 122 10.83 -14.25 14.97
C LEU A 122 10.00 -14.96 13.90
N CYS A 123 10.67 -15.59 12.94
CA CYS A 123 10.13 -16.42 11.86
C CYS A 123 11.25 -17.28 11.26
N GLU A 124 10.91 -18.21 10.36
CA GLU A 124 11.88 -18.98 9.58
C GLU A 124 12.68 -18.05 8.63
N PRO A 125 13.99 -18.29 8.38
CA PRO A 125 14.75 -17.55 7.38
C PRO A 125 14.16 -17.67 5.96
N TRP A 126 14.41 -16.68 5.10
CA TRP A 126 13.94 -16.71 3.71
C TRP A 126 14.94 -16.05 2.75
N PRO A 127 14.91 -16.39 1.45
CA PRO A 127 15.77 -15.76 0.46
C PRO A 127 15.18 -14.45 -0.06
N LEU A 128 16.03 -13.48 -0.39
CA LEU A 128 15.67 -12.29 -1.18
C LEU A 128 16.87 -11.87 -2.04
N SER A 129 16.63 -11.49 -3.28
CA SER A 129 17.68 -11.07 -4.22
C SER A 129 17.64 -9.57 -4.47
N THR A 130 18.81 -8.93 -4.54
CA THR A 130 18.96 -7.61 -5.16
C THR A 130 18.82 -7.70 -6.68
N PHE A 131 18.49 -6.59 -7.33
CA PHE A 131 18.43 -6.52 -8.79
C PHE A 131 19.83 -6.47 -9.42
N PRO A 132 19.96 -6.77 -10.72
CA PRO A 132 21.20 -6.54 -11.45
C PRO A 132 21.62 -5.07 -11.41
N SER A 133 22.93 -4.80 -11.46
CA SER A 133 23.44 -3.43 -11.55
C SER A 133 22.94 -2.76 -12.83
N PRO A 134 22.81 -1.42 -12.88
CA PRO A 134 22.29 -0.70 -14.05
C PRO A 134 23.00 -1.00 -15.39
N ASP A 135 24.29 -1.38 -15.34
CA ASP A 135 25.11 -1.71 -16.51
C ASP A 135 25.00 -3.19 -16.95
N ALA A 136 24.39 -4.04 -16.10
CA ALA A 136 24.18 -5.45 -16.42
C ALA A 136 23.17 -5.61 -17.57
N ARG A 137 23.34 -6.68 -18.34
CA ARG A 137 22.50 -7.00 -19.51
C ARG A 137 21.69 -8.28 -19.28
N PRO A 138 20.70 -8.28 -18.37
CA PRO A 138 19.89 -9.45 -18.15
C PRO A 138 19.09 -9.78 -19.42
N GLU A 139 18.96 -11.07 -19.73
CA GLU A 139 18.22 -11.54 -20.92
C GLU A 139 16.71 -11.60 -20.69
N ARG A 140 16.28 -11.57 -19.42
CA ARG A 140 14.88 -11.75 -19.04
C ARG A 140 14.55 -10.97 -17.77
N PHE A 141 13.33 -10.45 -17.74
CA PHE A 141 12.69 -9.87 -16.58
C PHE A 141 11.19 -10.20 -16.63
N ARG A 142 10.63 -10.69 -15.52
CA ARG A 142 9.19 -10.99 -15.38
C ARG A 142 8.59 -10.07 -14.32
N MET A 143 7.69 -9.22 -14.75
CA MET A 143 7.00 -8.26 -13.89
C MET A 143 5.53 -8.64 -13.69
N LEU A 144 5.04 -8.54 -12.46
CA LEU A 144 3.62 -8.63 -12.13
C LEU A 144 3.05 -7.21 -11.90
N PHE A 145 2.00 -6.84 -12.63
CA PHE A 145 1.22 -5.63 -12.36
C PHE A 145 -0.18 -6.02 -11.88
N PHE A 146 -0.68 -5.34 -10.85
CA PHE A 146 -2.05 -5.43 -10.39
C PHE A 146 -2.47 -4.11 -9.71
N THR A 147 -3.77 -3.88 -9.58
CA THR A 147 -4.37 -2.67 -8.98
C THR A 147 -5.62 -3.07 -8.19
N CYS A 148 -6.23 -2.15 -7.45
CA CYS A 148 -7.52 -2.33 -6.77
C CYS A 148 -7.55 -3.54 -5.82
N ALA A 149 -6.46 -3.74 -5.09
CA ALA A 149 -6.30 -4.87 -4.16
C ALA A 149 -7.04 -4.65 -2.83
N GLY A 150 -7.40 -3.40 -2.51
CA GLY A 150 -8.01 -2.98 -1.27
C GLY A 150 -9.49 -3.34 -1.12
N GLY A 151 -10.07 -2.82 -0.03
CA GLY A 151 -11.50 -2.85 0.24
C GLY A 151 -11.84 -3.77 1.41
N PRO A 152 -12.79 -3.39 2.29
CA PRO A 152 -13.29 -4.29 3.31
C PRO A 152 -13.89 -5.56 2.67
N GLY A 153 -13.48 -6.75 3.13
CA GLY A 153 -13.97 -8.02 2.62
C GLY A 153 -15.51 -8.11 2.64
N GLY A 154 -16.09 -8.31 1.46
CA GLY A 154 -17.52 -8.56 1.29
C GLY A 154 -17.85 -10.06 1.29
N SER A 155 -19.01 -10.42 0.72
CA SER A 155 -19.43 -11.82 0.52
C SER A 155 -19.28 -12.25 -0.93
N TYR A 156 -19.09 -13.55 -1.15
CA TYR A 156 -19.01 -14.14 -2.48
C TYR A 156 -19.61 -15.55 -2.46
N ASP A 157 -20.75 -15.73 -3.14
CA ASP A 157 -21.49 -16.99 -3.21
C ASP A 157 -21.44 -17.63 -4.61
N GLY A 158 -20.77 -16.97 -5.57
CA GLY A 158 -20.62 -17.46 -6.94
C GLY A 158 -20.30 -16.34 -7.91
N ILE A 159 -20.00 -16.71 -9.16
CA ILE A 159 -19.74 -15.74 -10.23
C ILE A 159 -20.98 -14.85 -10.40
N GLY A 160 -20.81 -13.54 -10.31
CA GLY A 160 -21.90 -12.57 -10.37
C GLY A 160 -22.71 -12.40 -9.08
N GLN A 161 -22.42 -13.18 -8.03
CA GLN A 161 -23.11 -13.14 -6.74
C GLN A 161 -22.14 -12.68 -5.63
N ARG A 162 -21.86 -11.38 -5.65
CA ARG A 162 -20.96 -10.70 -4.71
C ARG A 162 -21.69 -9.52 -4.08
N GLN A 163 -21.56 -9.33 -2.77
CA GLN A 163 -21.92 -8.08 -2.09
C GLN A 163 -20.67 -7.40 -1.56
N GLY A 164 -20.50 -6.10 -1.84
CA GLY A 164 -19.31 -5.35 -1.46
C GLY A 164 -18.05 -5.74 -2.25
N PHE A 165 -16.87 -5.55 -1.66
CA PHE A 165 -15.60 -5.93 -2.28
C PHE A 165 -15.39 -7.44 -2.27
N LEU A 166 -14.48 -7.92 -3.13
CA LEU A 166 -14.13 -9.34 -3.12
C LEU A 166 -13.56 -9.73 -1.75
N PRO A 167 -13.91 -10.90 -1.16
CA PRO A 167 -13.30 -11.35 0.08
C PRO A 167 -11.76 -11.34 -0.01
N THR A 168 -11.09 -10.91 1.06
CA THR A 168 -9.62 -10.80 1.13
C THR A 168 -8.95 -12.14 0.83
N VAL A 169 -9.54 -13.26 1.28
CA VAL A 169 -9.06 -14.62 0.98
C VAL A 169 -9.05 -14.95 -0.52
N ILE A 170 -10.02 -14.44 -1.30
CA ILE A 170 -10.04 -14.67 -2.75
C ILE A 170 -8.98 -13.79 -3.42
N ARG A 171 -8.86 -12.52 -3.01
CA ARG A 171 -7.78 -11.62 -3.47
C ARG A 171 -6.39 -12.23 -3.23
N ASN A 172 -6.14 -12.73 -2.01
CA ASN A 172 -4.90 -13.44 -1.69
C ASN A 172 -4.67 -14.66 -2.60
N ARG A 173 -5.69 -15.48 -2.87
CA ARG A 173 -5.58 -16.64 -3.78
C ARG A 173 -5.21 -16.22 -5.21
N LEU A 174 -5.75 -15.11 -5.70
CA LEU A 174 -5.37 -14.55 -7.01
C LEU A 174 -3.90 -14.13 -7.03
N LEU A 175 -3.43 -13.44 -5.99
CA LEU A 175 -2.03 -13.04 -5.85
C LEU A 175 -1.09 -14.25 -5.72
N ARG A 176 -1.46 -15.27 -4.95
CA ARG A 176 -0.70 -16.54 -4.89
C ARG A 176 -0.62 -17.23 -6.24
N ARG A 177 -1.72 -17.20 -7.01
CA ARG A 177 -1.71 -17.71 -8.39
C ARG A 177 -0.74 -16.90 -9.24
N ALA A 178 -0.74 -15.58 -9.15
CA ALA A 178 0.22 -14.72 -9.85
C ALA A 178 1.67 -15.01 -9.44
N LEU A 179 1.94 -15.16 -8.14
CA LEU A 179 3.26 -15.53 -7.60
C LEU A 179 3.72 -16.92 -8.02
N SER A 180 2.81 -17.85 -8.33
CA SER A 180 3.16 -19.18 -8.88
C SER A 180 3.82 -19.08 -10.26
N PHE A 181 3.67 -17.95 -10.96
CA PHE A 181 4.42 -17.65 -12.16
C PHE A 181 5.80 -17.05 -11.85
N ALA A 182 6.29 -17.07 -10.61
CA ALA A 182 7.63 -16.64 -10.20
C ALA A 182 8.08 -15.32 -10.86
N PRO A 183 7.38 -14.19 -10.61
CA PRO A 183 7.83 -12.89 -11.06
C PRO A 183 9.11 -12.47 -10.32
N ASP A 184 9.96 -11.71 -11.01
CA ASP A 184 11.18 -11.12 -10.44
C ASP A 184 10.84 -9.91 -9.55
N ALA A 185 9.73 -9.23 -9.84
CA ALA A 185 9.18 -8.14 -9.05
C ALA A 185 7.68 -7.96 -9.31
N ALA A 186 7.01 -7.20 -8.45
CA ALA A 186 5.62 -6.83 -8.59
C ALA A 186 5.37 -5.34 -8.37
N VAL A 187 4.35 -4.79 -9.03
CA VAL A 187 3.81 -3.45 -8.80
C VAL A 187 2.35 -3.58 -8.39
N ALA A 188 2.05 -3.11 -7.18
CA ALA A 188 0.72 -2.85 -6.69
C ALA A 188 0.39 -1.39 -7.03
N ASN A 189 -0.45 -1.18 -8.03
CA ASN A 189 -0.74 0.13 -8.58
C ASN A 189 -2.03 0.72 -8.00
N GLY A 190 -1.97 1.40 -6.86
CA GLY A 190 -3.13 2.10 -6.31
C GLY A 190 -4.16 1.21 -5.61
N ASP A 191 -5.10 1.89 -4.95
CA ASP A 191 -6.29 1.34 -4.32
C ASP A 191 -5.99 0.17 -3.37
N HIS A 192 -5.04 0.37 -2.46
CA HIS A 192 -4.68 -0.63 -1.46
C HIS A 192 -5.68 -0.66 -0.30
N ILE A 193 -6.47 0.40 -0.13
CA ILE A 193 -7.64 0.48 0.74
C ILE A 193 -8.82 1.07 -0.03
N TYR A 194 -10.05 0.86 0.46
CA TYR A 194 -11.23 1.64 0.07
C TYR A 194 -11.95 2.04 1.36
N TRP A 195 -11.55 3.18 1.92
CA TRP A 195 -12.08 3.70 3.20
C TRP A 195 -12.25 5.23 3.16
N ASP A 196 -13.02 5.69 2.18
CA ASP A 196 -13.19 7.12 1.92
C ASP A 196 -13.83 7.83 3.11
N LEU A 197 -13.28 8.98 3.50
CA LEU A 197 -13.81 9.75 4.63
C LEU A 197 -15.10 10.47 4.26
N HIS A 198 -15.24 10.90 3.00
CA HIS A 198 -16.40 11.65 2.56
C HIS A 198 -17.25 10.90 1.53
N THR A 199 -18.54 11.24 1.53
CA THR A 199 -19.46 10.81 0.49
C THR A 199 -19.22 11.67 -0.75
N TRP A 200 -19.09 11.04 -1.91
CA TRP A 200 -18.71 11.73 -3.14
C TRP A 200 -19.86 11.98 -4.12
N GLN A 201 -21.02 11.33 -3.91
CA GLN A 201 -22.19 11.47 -4.77
C GLN A 201 -23.50 11.40 -3.98
N GLY A 202 -24.57 11.96 -4.56
CA GLY A 202 -25.92 11.98 -3.97
C GLY A 202 -26.13 13.15 -2.99
N GLU A 203 -27.26 13.13 -2.29
CA GLU A 203 -27.75 14.26 -1.46
C GLU A 203 -26.82 14.67 -0.31
N ASN A 204 -25.81 13.87 0.03
CA ASN A 204 -24.87 14.13 1.12
C ASN A 204 -23.41 14.21 0.64
N ALA A 205 -23.19 14.55 -0.64
CA ALA A 205 -21.84 14.81 -1.14
C ALA A 205 -21.10 15.81 -0.23
N GLY A 206 -19.82 15.56 0.03
CA GLY A 206 -19.01 16.38 0.95
C GLY A 206 -19.18 16.09 2.43
N GLN A 207 -20.23 15.37 2.84
CA GLN A 207 -20.39 14.96 4.25
C GLN A 207 -19.61 13.68 4.57
N LEU A 208 -19.31 13.45 5.85
CA LEU A 208 -18.66 12.22 6.30
C LEU A 208 -19.44 10.98 5.86
N SER A 209 -18.73 10.07 5.19
CA SER A 209 -19.24 8.76 4.80
C SER A 209 -19.55 7.91 6.04
N ALA A 210 -20.15 6.73 5.81
CA ALA A 210 -20.30 5.74 6.89
C ALA A 210 -18.94 5.29 7.46
N SER A 211 -17.91 5.23 6.61
CA SER A 211 -16.53 4.92 7.00
C SER A 211 -15.94 6.07 7.80
N GLY A 212 -16.01 7.31 7.31
CA GLY A 212 -15.53 8.51 8.00
C GLY A 212 -16.10 8.65 9.42
N ARG A 213 -17.43 8.53 9.57
CA ARG A 213 -18.11 8.55 10.88
C ARG A 213 -17.66 7.41 11.80
N ARG A 214 -17.38 6.23 11.25
CA ARG A 214 -16.96 5.06 12.04
C ARG A 214 -15.53 5.19 12.56
N SER A 215 -14.62 5.72 11.73
CA SER A 215 -13.23 5.99 12.14
C SER A 215 -13.16 7.02 13.26
N ASN A 216 -14.07 8.01 13.22
CA ASN A 216 -14.17 9.08 14.22
C ASN A 216 -12.81 9.73 14.52
N PHE A 217 -12.07 10.05 13.46
CA PHE A 217 -10.76 10.68 13.57
C PHE A 217 -10.87 12.05 14.23
N ASP A 218 -9.96 12.34 15.16
CA ASP A 218 -9.73 13.68 15.66
C ASP A 218 -8.79 14.41 14.68
N GLN A 219 -9.37 15.22 13.79
CA GLN A 219 -8.62 15.94 12.76
C GLN A 219 -7.75 17.07 13.34
N ALA A 220 -7.95 17.45 14.61
CA ALA A 220 -7.13 18.45 15.29
C ALA A 220 -5.87 17.84 15.93
N ASP A 221 -5.78 16.51 16.01
CA ASP A 221 -4.67 15.77 16.59
C ASP A 221 -3.78 15.14 15.50
N THR A 222 -2.62 14.63 15.90
CA THR A 222 -1.69 13.91 15.03
C THR A 222 -2.23 12.53 14.66
N VAL A 223 -1.80 12.00 13.50
CA VAL A 223 -2.18 10.64 13.07
C VAL A 223 -1.67 9.56 14.01
N PHE A 224 -0.50 9.75 14.63
CA PHE A 224 0.08 8.83 15.60
C PHE A 224 -0.36 9.11 17.05
N SER A 225 -1.48 9.79 17.25
CA SER A 225 -2.12 9.79 18.56
C SER A 225 -2.79 8.45 18.84
N THR A 226 -2.96 8.08 20.11
CA THR A 226 -3.53 6.79 20.50
C THR A 226 -4.86 6.50 19.80
N SER A 227 -5.73 7.51 19.69
CA SER A 227 -7.05 7.35 19.05
C SER A 227 -6.93 7.21 17.53
N ASN A 228 -6.24 8.15 16.88
CA ASN A 228 -6.13 8.18 15.42
C ASN A 228 -5.35 6.99 14.88
N GLU A 229 -4.25 6.59 15.54
CA GLU A 229 -3.47 5.43 15.11
C GLU A 229 -4.28 4.14 15.20
N THR A 230 -5.03 3.98 16.31
CA THR A 230 -5.91 2.81 16.49
C THR A 230 -6.98 2.76 15.39
N ALA A 231 -7.63 3.89 15.11
CA ALA A 231 -8.64 3.98 14.05
C ALA A 231 -8.06 3.71 12.66
N MET A 232 -6.88 4.27 12.36
CA MET A 232 -6.18 4.07 11.10
C MET A 232 -5.82 2.60 10.89
N LYS A 233 -5.20 1.96 11.88
CA LYS A 233 -4.85 0.53 11.84
C LYS A 233 -6.09 -0.36 11.70
N ALA A 234 -7.19 0.00 12.38
CA ALA A 234 -8.46 -0.74 12.30
C ALA A 234 -9.13 -0.60 10.93
N ALA A 235 -8.95 0.51 10.22
CA ALA A 235 -9.47 0.70 8.86
C ALA A 235 -8.58 0.05 7.79
N ALA A 236 -7.26 0.31 7.80
CA ALA A 236 -6.35 -0.14 6.75
C ALA A 236 -5.88 -1.59 6.91
N GLY A 237 -5.51 -1.99 8.14
CA GLY A 237 -4.92 -3.29 8.41
C GLY A 237 -5.73 -4.49 7.90
N PRO A 238 -7.06 -4.55 8.12
CA PRO A 238 -7.91 -5.65 7.65
C PRO A 238 -8.08 -5.72 6.13
N GLN A 239 -7.67 -4.69 5.38
CA GLN A 239 -7.72 -4.66 3.93
C GLN A 239 -6.38 -5.09 3.31
N ILE A 240 -5.27 -4.79 3.98
CA ILE A 240 -3.92 -5.02 3.48
C ILE A 240 -3.36 -6.36 3.96
N VAL A 241 -3.32 -6.56 5.28
CA VAL A 241 -2.65 -7.73 5.89
C VAL A 241 -3.19 -9.07 5.37
N PRO A 242 -4.50 -9.32 5.35
CA PRO A 242 -5.02 -10.61 4.88
C PRO A 242 -4.89 -10.81 3.36
N VAL A 243 -4.60 -9.76 2.58
CA VAL A 243 -4.38 -9.85 1.14
C VAL A 243 -2.95 -10.28 0.83
N TYR A 244 -1.96 -9.68 1.50
CA TYR A 244 -0.54 -9.92 1.21
C TYR A 244 0.13 -10.91 2.16
N GLY A 245 -0.15 -10.81 3.47
CA GLY A 245 0.54 -11.56 4.52
C GLY A 245 2.06 -11.51 4.37
N SER A 246 2.68 -12.68 4.22
CA SER A 246 4.11 -12.85 3.94
C SER A 246 4.38 -13.58 2.61
N ASP A 247 3.40 -13.61 1.71
CA ASP A 247 3.52 -14.34 0.44
C ASP A 247 4.57 -13.69 -0.48
N PHE A 248 4.73 -12.37 -0.42
CA PHE A 248 5.72 -11.59 -1.18
C PHE A 248 7.11 -11.53 -0.51
N ARG A 249 7.36 -12.24 0.60
CA ARG A 249 8.64 -12.15 1.35
C ARG A 249 9.91 -12.32 0.50
N SER A 250 9.82 -13.07 -0.59
CA SER A 250 10.92 -13.34 -1.52
C SER A 250 10.75 -12.70 -2.90
N THR A 251 9.70 -11.91 -3.10
CA THR A 251 9.41 -11.19 -4.34
C THR A 251 9.30 -9.69 -4.02
N PRO A 252 10.26 -8.87 -4.45
CA PRO A 252 10.18 -7.42 -4.29
C PRO A 252 8.88 -6.86 -4.85
N VAL A 253 8.25 -5.96 -4.11
CA VAL A 253 6.99 -5.34 -4.50
C VAL A 253 7.03 -3.83 -4.27
N PHE A 254 6.50 -3.10 -5.25
CA PHE A 254 6.48 -1.65 -5.33
C PHE A 254 5.04 -1.17 -5.24
N PHE A 255 4.76 -0.21 -4.38
CA PHE A 255 3.40 0.27 -4.11
C PHE A 255 3.25 1.71 -4.59
N LEU A 256 2.23 1.95 -5.40
CA LEU A 256 1.78 3.28 -5.77
C LEU A 256 0.49 3.57 -5.04
N GLN A 257 0.35 4.79 -4.55
CA GLN A 257 -0.92 5.26 -4.01
C GLN A 257 -1.77 5.81 -5.13
N ASP A 258 -3.08 5.58 -5.04
CA ASP A 258 -4.08 6.29 -5.84
C ASP A 258 -5.08 7.00 -4.92
N ASP A 259 -6.21 7.44 -5.46
CA ASP A 259 -7.19 8.27 -4.76
C ASP A 259 -7.64 7.67 -3.42
N HIS A 260 -8.06 6.40 -3.43
CA HIS A 260 -8.54 5.73 -2.23
C HIS A 260 -7.44 5.54 -1.15
N ASP A 261 -6.16 5.49 -1.55
CA ASP A 261 -5.03 5.46 -0.61
C ASP A 261 -4.79 6.80 0.08
N HIS A 262 -5.34 7.88 -0.48
CA HIS A 262 -5.45 9.20 0.13
C HIS A 262 -6.74 9.38 0.93
N TRP A 263 -7.46 8.28 1.22
CA TRP A 263 -8.67 8.24 2.05
C TRP A 263 -9.85 9.04 1.47
N GLU A 264 -9.87 9.24 0.17
CA GLU A 264 -10.97 9.87 -0.57
C GLU A 264 -11.17 9.17 -1.93
N ASN A 265 -12.29 9.44 -2.58
CA ASN A 265 -12.50 9.05 -3.98
C ASN A 265 -12.21 10.24 -4.90
N ASP A 266 -11.88 10.00 -6.17
CA ASP A 266 -11.75 10.99 -7.24
C ASP A 266 -13.07 11.72 -7.53
N ALA A 267 -13.40 12.70 -6.68
CA ALA A 267 -14.66 13.40 -6.71
C ALA A 267 -14.51 14.92 -6.69
N VAL A 268 -15.32 15.54 -7.55
CA VAL A 268 -15.50 16.98 -7.59
C VAL A 268 -16.97 17.30 -7.88
N THR A 269 -17.51 18.24 -7.12
CA THR A 269 -18.83 18.86 -7.26
C THR A 269 -18.75 20.25 -6.65
N ASP A 270 -19.85 20.99 -6.64
CA ASP A 270 -19.94 22.25 -5.88
C ASP A 270 -19.84 22.04 -4.35
N ASP A 271 -20.09 20.81 -3.86
CA ASP A 271 -20.09 20.47 -2.42
C ASP A 271 -18.78 19.82 -1.93
N ILE A 272 -18.00 19.21 -2.82
CA ILE A 272 -16.75 18.52 -2.48
C ILE A 272 -15.73 18.62 -3.61
N ALA A 273 -14.47 18.84 -3.26
CA ALA A 273 -13.32 18.56 -4.12
C ALA A 273 -12.30 17.76 -3.31
N SER A 274 -12.09 16.48 -3.68
CA SER A 274 -11.20 15.57 -2.94
C SER A 274 -9.72 15.91 -3.08
N PHE A 275 -9.37 16.63 -4.15
CA PHE A 275 -8.01 17.03 -4.46
C PHE A 275 -7.94 18.54 -4.77
N PRO A 276 -6.87 19.26 -4.39
CA PRO A 276 -5.67 18.80 -3.70
C PRO A 276 -5.95 18.17 -2.33
N ILE A 277 -5.14 17.18 -1.93
CA ILE A 277 -5.41 16.36 -0.75
C ILE A 277 -5.42 17.24 0.50
N PRO A 278 -6.48 17.21 1.33
CA PRO A 278 -6.46 17.89 2.61
C PRO A 278 -5.35 17.37 3.52
N TRP A 279 -4.76 18.26 4.34
CA TRP A 279 -3.54 17.95 5.09
C TRP A 279 -3.65 16.71 5.99
N PHE A 280 -4.80 16.53 6.67
CA PHE A 280 -5.00 15.38 7.56
C PHE A 280 -5.03 14.05 6.78
N GLN A 281 -5.78 13.98 5.69
CA GLN A 281 -5.83 12.84 4.76
C GLN A 281 -4.44 12.53 4.19
N LEU A 282 -3.68 13.56 3.82
CA LEU A 282 -2.30 13.38 3.39
C LEU A 282 -1.44 12.73 4.50
N GLN A 283 -1.57 13.18 5.76
CA GLN A 283 -0.85 12.51 6.86
C GLN A 283 -1.33 11.07 7.07
N LEU A 284 -2.62 10.78 6.91
CA LEU A 284 -3.16 9.42 6.99
C LEU A 284 -2.59 8.51 5.90
N ALA A 285 -2.52 9.00 4.65
CA ALA A 285 -1.94 8.28 3.52
C ALA A 285 -0.47 7.92 3.79
N ARG A 286 0.30 8.91 4.26
CA ARG A 286 1.72 8.75 4.62
C ARG A 286 1.92 7.75 5.74
N ALA A 287 1.12 7.85 6.80
CA ALA A 287 1.19 6.91 7.92
C ALA A 287 0.79 5.49 7.50
N THR A 288 -0.23 5.35 6.65
CA THR A 288 -0.66 4.05 6.10
C THR A 288 0.47 3.39 5.31
N GLN A 289 1.09 4.11 4.36
CA GLN A 289 2.27 3.63 3.65
C GLN A 289 3.40 3.26 4.61
N GLN A 290 3.75 4.16 5.54
CA GLN A 290 4.82 3.94 6.52
C GLN A 290 4.63 2.63 7.30
N LEU A 291 3.40 2.29 7.69
CA LEU A 291 3.10 1.08 8.44
C LEU A 291 3.11 -0.19 7.58
N TYR A 292 2.56 -0.11 6.37
CA TYR A 292 2.13 -1.31 5.66
C TYR A 292 2.96 -1.67 4.45
N TYR A 293 3.47 -0.73 3.66
CA TYR A 293 4.13 -1.08 2.40
C TYR A 293 5.33 -0.19 2.09
N PRO A 294 6.34 -0.70 1.36
CA PRO A 294 7.60 0.03 1.21
C PRO A 294 7.44 1.30 0.37
N GLU A 295 8.06 2.38 0.83
CA GLU A 295 8.35 3.56 0.02
C GLU A 295 9.43 3.25 -1.04
N PHE A 296 9.58 4.11 -2.04
CA PHE A 296 10.55 3.90 -3.11
C PHE A 296 11.98 4.15 -2.65
N LEU A 297 12.85 3.21 -3.00
CA LEU A 297 14.29 3.34 -2.85
C LEU A 297 14.85 4.42 -3.79
N PRO A 298 16.01 5.01 -3.48
CA PRO A 298 16.66 5.94 -4.36
C PRO A 298 17.33 5.22 -5.53
N ASP A 299 17.41 5.94 -6.63
CA ASP A 299 17.94 5.46 -7.88
C ASP A 299 18.71 6.60 -8.55
N ALA A 300 19.78 6.27 -9.27
CA ALA A 300 20.65 7.27 -9.88
C ALA A 300 19.94 8.12 -10.95
N SER A 301 18.89 7.58 -11.57
CA SER A 301 18.09 8.29 -12.57
C SER A 301 16.91 9.07 -11.98
N ARG A 302 16.71 9.01 -10.66
CA ARG A 302 15.69 9.75 -9.93
C ARG A 302 16.33 10.93 -9.18
N PRO A 303 15.97 12.19 -9.50
CA PRO A 303 16.48 13.34 -8.77
C PRO A 303 16.13 13.28 -7.28
N ALA A 304 17.11 13.54 -6.41
CA ALA A 304 16.89 13.56 -4.96
C ALA A 304 15.91 14.67 -4.51
N GLY A 305 15.76 15.73 -5.32
CA GLY A 305 14.89 16.86 -5.05
C GLY A 305 13.43 16.70 -5.49
N LEU A 306 13.03 15.55 -6.04
CA LEU A 306 11.62 15.34 -6.41
C LEU A 306 10.72 15.49 -5.17
N PRO A 307 9.50 16.06 -5.32
CA PRO A 307 8.57 16.21 -4.21
C PRO A 307 8.36 14.89 -3.46
N TRP A 308 8.18 14.97 -2.14
CA TRP A 308 7.98 13.80 -1.27
C TRP A 308 9.13 12.79 -1.25
N SER A 309 10.32 13.22 -1.66
CA SER A 309 11.57 12.50 -1.44
C SER A 309 12.33 13.11 -0.27
N SER A 310 12.77 12.28 0.67
CA SER A 310 13.53 12.78 1.82
C SER A 310 14.49 11.74 2.38
N ALA A 311 15.67 12.23 2.79
CA ALA A 311 16.59 11.48 3.63
C ALA A 311 16.22 11.69 5.09
N THR A 312 15.76 10.63 5.76
CA THR A 312 15.43 10.65 7.19
C THR A 312 16.16 9.50 7.89
N GLY A 313 16.04 9.39 9.20
CA GLY A 313 16.51 8.18 9.89
C GLY A 313 15.79 6.87 9.47
N ARG A 314 14.79 6.93 8.57
CA ARG A 314 14.09 5.75 8.02
C ARG A 314 14.81 5.23 6.77
N GLY A 315 15.69 6.03 6.19
CA GLY A 315 16.29 5.82 4.89
C GLY A 315 16.12 7.05 4.01
N ASP A 316 16.71 6.97 2.83
CA ASP A 316 16.49 7.89 1.72
C ASP A 316 15.36 7.31 0.87
N LEU A 317 14.16 7.89 1.00
CA LEU A 317 12.92 7.29 0.51
C LEU A 317 12.08 8.32 -0.23
N SER A 318 11.33 7.86 -1.24
CA SER A 318 10.26 8.65 -1.86
C SER A 318 8.91 7.99 -1.65
N GLU A 319 7.94 8.81 -1.22
CA GLU A 319 6.59 8.34 -0.92
C GLU A 319 5.74 8.19 -2.20
N SER A 320 6.09 8.90 -3.28
CA SER A 320 5.22 9.05 -4.46
C SER A 320 5.88 8.82 -5.81
N PHE A 321 7.20 8.90 -5.91
CA PHE A 321 7.91 8.82 -7.20
C PHE A 321 9.09 7.86 -7.11
N GLY A 322 9.09 6.82 -7.92
CA GLY A 322 10.07 5.75 -7.87
C GLY A 322 10.48 5.24 -9.24
N THR A 323 11.57 4.49 -9.25
CA THR A 323 11.98 3.70 -10.40
C THR A 323 12.24 2.27 -9.96
N LEU A 324 11.87 1.34 -10.83
CA LEU A 324 12.37 -0.03 -10.79
C LEU A 324 13.33 -0.18 -11.96
N ARG A 325 14.62 -0.40 -11.66
CA ARG A 325 15.65 -0.63 -12.66
C ARG A 325 16.15 -2.06 -12.60
N TYR A 326 16.04 -2.78 -13.71
CA TYR A 326 16.49 -4.17 -13.84
C TYR A 326 17.57 -4.30 -14.91
N GLY A 327 18.82 -4.00 -14.53
CA GLY A 327 19.92 -3.85 -15.49
C GLY A 327 19.65 -2.75 -16.51
N ASN A 328 20.13 -2.94 -17.74
CA ASN A 328 19.77 -2.10 -18.89
C ASN A 328 18.62 -2.69 -19.74
N LEU A 329 17.98 -3.76 -19.25
CA LEU A 329 16.85 -4.38 -19.95
C LEU A 329 15.59 -3.55 -19.77
N ALA A 330 15.21 -3.25 -18.53
CA ALA A 330 13.95 -2.60 -18.22
C ALA A 330 14.09 -1.52 -17.15
N GLU A 331 13.33 -0.44 -17.34
CA GLU A 331 13.05 0.58 -16.36
C GLU A 331 11.55 0.83 -16.28
N ILE A 332 11.03 0.89 -15.06
CA ILE A 332 9.62 1.19 -14.79
C ILE A 332 9.58 2.46 -13.98
N LEU A 333 8.94 3.50 -14.54
CA LEU A 333 8.68 4.78 -13.89
C LEU A 333 7.38 4.66 -13.11
N LEU A 334 7.46 4.82 -11.79
CA LEU A 334 6.36 4.63 -10.84
C LEU A 334 5.99 5.99 -10.27
N TYR A 335 4.76 6.45 -10.46
CA TYR A 335 4.37 7.78 -9.99
C TYR A 335 2.88 7.92 -9.61
N ASP A 336 2.65 8.48 -8.43
CA ASP A 336 1.34 8.91 -7.92
C ASP A 336 0.95 10.23 -8.62
N VAL A 337 -0.23 10.26 -9.25
CA VAL A 337 -0.72 11.45 -9.98
C VAL A 337 -1.74 12.27 -9.17
N ARG A 338 -2.07 11.85 -7.95
CA ARG A 338 -3.06 12.49 -7.09
C ARG A 338 -2.41 13.47 -6.13
N ARG A 339 -1.26 13.09 -5.57
CA ARG A 339 -0.63 13.85 -4.48
C ARG A 339 -0.19 15.27 -4.86
N THR A 340 0.24 15.47 -6.10
CA THR A 340 0.67 16.80 -6.58
C THR A 340 -0.35 17.48 -7.47
N MET A 341 -1.51 16.86 -7.70
CA MET A 341 -2.55 17.41 -8.56
C MET A 341 -3.08 18.72 -7.98
N SER A 342 -3.26 19.73 -8.82
CA SER A 342 -3.80 21.04 -8.43
C SER A 342 -5.01 21.47 -9.24
N LEU A 343 -5.81 22.38 -8.67
CA LEU A 343 -6.98 23.00 -9.28
C LEU A 343 -6.76 24.51 -9.41
N ALA A 344 -6.06 24.92 -10.46
CA ALA A 344 -5.67 26.31 -10.72
C ALA A 344 -5.92 26.76 -12.17
N GLY A 345 -6.92 26.15 -12.83
CA GLY A 345 -7.31 26.44 -14.21
C GLY A 345 -6.15 26.23 -15.19
N PRO A 346 -5.78 27.24 -16.00
CA PRO A 346 -4.64 27.15 -16.92
C PRO A 346 -3.27 26.95 -16.24
N ASN A 347 -3.16 27.26 -14.93
CA ASN A 347 -1.94 27.04 -14.16
C ASN A 347 -2.00 25.77 -13.29
N ALA A 348 -3.07 24.98 -13.43
CA ALA A 348 -3.14 23.68 -12.78
C ALA A 348 -2.02 22.77 -13.30
N VAL A 349 -1.69 21.77 -12.52
CA VAL A 349 -0.80 20.68 -12.93
C VAL A 349 -1.42 19.36 -12.50
N PHE A 350 -1.38 18.36 -13.37
CA PHE A 350 -1.78 17.00 -13.00
C PHE A 350 -0.69 16.33 -12.16
N ILE A 351 0.56 16.57 -12.53
CA ILE A 351 1.77 16.18 -11.79
C ILE A 351 2.70 17.38 -11.61
N ASP A 352 3.50 17.40 -10.56
CA ASP A 352 4.45 18.49 -10.32
C ASP A 352 5.40 18.69 -11.53
N ALA A 353 5.68 19.94 -11.90
CA ALA A 353 6.47 20.25 -13.10
C ALA A 353 7.91 19.69 -13.06
N GLN A 354 8.50 19.50 -11.88
CA GLN A 354 9.81 18.84 -11.75
C GLN A 354 9.70 17.34 -12.01
N VAL A 355 8.59 16.73 -11.59
CA VAL A 355 8.28 15.32 -11.86
C VAL A 355 8.00 15.14 -13.35
N GLU A 356 7.19 16.00 -13.96
CA GLU A 356 6.93 15.97 -15.40
C GLU A 356 8.22 16.06 -16.21
N ARG A 357 9.09 17.03 -15.89
CA ARG A 357 10.40 17.15 -16.56
C ARG A 357 11.25 15.91 -16.40
N TRP A 358 11.31 15.35 -15.19
CA TRP A 358 12.02 14.11 -14.95
C TRP A 358 11.47 12.97 -15.80
N LEU A 359 10.15 12.80 -15.89
CA LEU A 359 9.51 11.79 -16.73
C LEU A 359 9.87 12.00 -18.20
N MET A 360 9.81 13.24 -18.72
CA MET A 360 10.20 13.56 -20.09
C MET A 360 11.68 13.24 -20.37
N ASP A 361 12.57 13.58 -19.44
CA ASP A 361 14.00 13.30 -19.54
C ASP A 361 14.27 11.79 -19.55
N ARG A 362 13.54 11.01 -18.73
CA ARG A 362 13.63 9.54 -18.74
C ARG A 362 13.09 8.95 -20.03
N THR A 363 11.97 9.46 -20.54
CA THR A 363 11.38 9.03 -21.82
C THR A 363 12.31 9.27 -23.01
N GLY A 364 13.07 10.38 -22.99
CA GLY A 364 14.04 10.70 -24.04
C GLY A 364 15.38 9.96 -23.94
N ALA A 365 15.64 9.22 -22.86
CA ALA A 365 16.94 8.63 -22.60
C ALA A 365 17.13 7.25 -23.28
N SER A 366 18.33 7.01 -23.83
CA SER A 366 18.68 5.78 -24.58
C SER A 366 19.33 4.67 -23.74
N GLY A 367 19.11 4.67 -22.42
CA GLY A 367 19.82 3.79 -21.48
C GLY A 367 19.16 2.44 -21.19
N VAL A 368 17.97 2.16 -21.73
CA VAL A 368 17.22 0.90 -21.52
C VAL A 368 16.64 0.37 -22.82
N SER A 369 16.45 -0.95 -22.84
CA SER A 369 15.74 -1.62 -23.94
C SER A 369 14.22 -1.44 -23.83
N HIS A 370 13.69 -1.42 -22.61
CA HIS A 370 12.27 -1.25 -22.33
C HIS A 370 12.06 -0.16 -21.26
N LEU A 371 11.28 0.85 -21.61
CA LEU A 371 10.78 1.83 -20.66
C LEU A 371 9.28 1.63 -20.49
N VAL A 372 8.82 1.53 -19.25
CA VAL A 372 7.40 1.41 -18.91
C VAL A 372 7.03 2.54 -17.97
N HIS A 373 5.97 3.27 -18.29
CA HIS A 373 5.33 4.14 -17.32
C HIS A 373 4.23 3.37 -16.61
N ALA A 374 4.20 3.47 -15.29
CA ALA A 374 3.17 2.94 -14.43
C ALA A 374 2.72 4.04 -13.45
N PRO A 375 1.92 5.01 -13.92
CA PRO A 375 1.22 5.94 -13.04
C PRO A 375 0.09 5.26 -12.26
N SER A 376 -0.35 5.87 -11.16
CA SER A 376 -1.60 5.47 -10.48
C SER A 376 -2.82 5.56 -11.42
N ASN A 377 -2.89 6.63 -12.23
CA ASN A 377 -3.86 6.78 -13.33
C ASN A 377 -3.15 6.73 -14.71
N PRO A 378 -3.41 5.75 -15.58
CA PRO A 378 -2.70 5.57 -16.86
C PRO A 378 -3.03 6.65 -17.90
N PHE A 379 -1.99 7.17 -18.54
CA PHE A 379 -2.16 7.93 -19.79
C PHE A 379 -2.58 7.00 -20.94
N GLY A 380 -3.16 7.59 -21.99
CA GLY A 380 -3.66 6.87 -23.17
C GLY A 380 -4.97 6.13 -22.95
N TRP A 381 -5.55 6.21 -21.75
CA TRP A 381 -6.86 5.66 -21.41
C TRP A 381 -7.67 6.68 -20.59
N SER A 382 -8.99 6.63 -20.70
CA SER A 382 -9.92 7.46 -19.96
C SER A 382 -11.21 6.67 -19.70
N ALA A 383 -11.78 6.79 -18.51
CA ALA A 383 -13.15 6.39 -18.20
C ALA A 383 -14.14 7.56 -18.31
N GLY A 384 -13.65 8.76 -18.69
CA GLY A 384 -14.41 9.99 -18.65
C GLY A 384 -14.72 10.46 -17.24
N LYS A 385 -13.95 10.01 -16.25
CA LYS A 385 -14.06 10.41 -14.83
C LYS A 385 -13.27 11.68 -14.58
N TRP A 386 -13.67 12.45 -13.58
CA TRP A 386 -12.83 13.56 -13.12
C TRP A 386 -11.49 13.05 -12.57
N GLY A 387 -10.46 13.90 -12.57
CA GLY A 387 -9.11 13.51 -12.17
C GLY A 387 -8.40 12.62 -13.21
N GLU A 388 -8.77 12.70 -14.49
CA GLU A 388 -8.07 12.00 -15.58
C GLU A 388 -7.36 13.00 -16.49
N TRP A 389 -6.30 12.52 -17.17
CA TRP A 389 -5.46 13.28 -18.09
C TRP A 389 -6.23 14.03 -19.19
N TYR A 390 -7.38 13.49 -19.61
CA TYR A 390 -8.08 13.97 -20.79
C TYR A 390 -9.40 14.68 -20.45
N PRO A 391 -9.79 15.71 -21.25
CA PRO A 391 -11.01 16.48 -21.05
C PRO A 391 -12.27 15.76 -21.56
N ASP A 392 -12.18 14.47 -21.87
CA ASP A 392 -13.30 13.68 -22.35
C ASP A 392 -14.20 13.19 -21.20
N ILE A 393 -15.48 13.01 -21.51
CA ILE A 393 -16.49 12.50 -20.60
C ILE A 393 -17.26 11.35 -21.25
N LEU A 394 -17.71 10.39 -20.44
CA LEU A 394 -18.58 9.32 -20.92
C LEU A 394 -19.97 9.87 -21.22
N ASP A 395 -20.30 9.94 -22.51
CA ASP A 395 -21.68 10.07 -22.98
C ASP A 395 -22.41 8.76 -22.69
N ARG A 396 -23.28 8.78 -21.68
CA ARG A 396 -24.03 7.59 -21.24
C ARG A 396 -25.12 7.17 -22.23
N GLU A 397 -25.61 8.09 -23.06
CA GLU A 397 -26.63 7.78 -24.07
C GLU A 397 -26.01 7.01 -25.24
N ASN A 398 -24.84 7.46 -25.68
CA ASN A 398 -24.11 6.85 -26.80
C ASN A 398 -23.07 5.80 -26.37
N ALA A 399 -22.87 5.61 -25.06
CA ALA A 399 -21.86 4.74 -24.46
C ALA A 399 -20.45 4.95 -25.03
N ALA A 400 -20.09 6.22 -25.28
CA ALA A 400 -18.83 6.62 -25.91
C ALA A 400 -18.20 7.82 -25.20
N LEU A 401 -16.88 7.94 -25.26
CA LEU A 401 -16.17 9.13 -24.78
C LEU A 401 -16.34 10.27 -25.77
N THR A 402 -16.56 11.49 -25.27
CA THR A 402 -16.73 12.68 -26.09
C THR A 402 -16.07 13.90 -25.45
N THR A 403 -15.56 14.80 -26.29
CA THR A 403 -15.10 16.14 -25.92
C THR A 403 -16.05 17.24 -26.40
N ALA A 404 -17.22 16.86 -26.95
CA ALA A 404 -18.23 17.82 -27.42
C ALA A 404 -18.91 18.59 -26.27
N VAL A 405 -18.84 18.02 -25.06
CA VAL A 405 -19.29 18.65 -23.82
C VAL A 405 -18.06 18.89 -22.95
N ALA A 406 -17.92 20.10 -22.42
CA ALA A 406 -16.85 20.42 -21.49
C ALA A 406 -16.98 19.55 -20.24
N LYS A 407 -15.91 18.82 -19.91
CA LYS A 407 -15.84 18.02 -18.69
C LYS A 407 -15.85 18.94 -17.47
N PRO A 408 -16.85 18.82 -16.56
CA PRO A 408 -16.94 19.67 -15.39
C PRO A 408 -15.66 19.61 -14.55
N TYR A 409 -15.19 20.80 -14.13
CA TYR A 409 -14.01 20.99 -13.27
C TYR A 409 -12.69 20.36 -13.78
N TRP A 410 -12.63 19.95 -15.05
CA TRP A 410 -11.35 19.60 -15.68
C TRP A 410 -10.51 20.87 -15.86
N GLN A 411 -9.20 20.75 -15.69
CA GLN A 411 -8.30 21.90 -15.70
C GLN A 411 -7.49 21.93 -16.99
N GLU A 412 -7.45 23.09 -17.66
CA GLU A 412 -6.69 23.26 -18.91
C GLU A 412 -5.19 22.99 -18.76
N GLY A 413 -4.62 23.21 -17.57
CA GLY A 413 -3.20 22.93 -17.31
C GLY A 413 -2.87 21.46 -17.02
N TRP A 414 -3.84 20.56 -16.97
CA TRP A 414 -3.60 19.12 -16.73
C TRP A 414 -3.00 18.40 -17.93
#